data_AF-A0A0F9KHN1-F1
#
_entry.id   AF-A0A0F9KHN1-F1
#
_cell.length_a   1.000
_cell.length_b   1.000
_cell.length_c   1.000
_cell.angle_alpha   90.00
_cell.angle_beta   90.00
_cell.angle_gamma   90.00
#
_symmetry.space_group_name_H-M   'P 1'
#
loop_
_entity.id
_entity.type
_entity.pdbx_description
1 polymer ?
#
loop_
_entity_poly.entity_id
_entity_poly.type
_entity_poly.pdbx_seq_one_letter_code
_entity_poly.pdbx_strand_id
1 'polypeptide(L)'
;MKWTNRYNIDPVIAQAVMTDDYEAVGDISVTRLVRPPQITYLEHKHEDELEQDVVDGLFALEGRALHHILSLARDETRLQEHRLTVDYNGWTISGQFDVLYQLAPNQEHILKDYKVSSVWSHILGGKEDHEEQLNFYAYLARENGIQVDEARVVMWFRDWMRSQVERDKQYPPLKVLEHRIPLWAPAQVETQFQAKVSLHQIARGQGIYPPCTPEERWARPDSWAVTKAGAKKAYRVFEEPALAKAMADSMSGYEVVYRPGENARCAGYCSVVDFCQQAKELGVVRKEG
;
A
#
# COMPACT_ATOMS: atom_id res chain seq x y z
N MET A 1 8.85 -13.32 -12.43
CA MET A 1 9.73 -12.78 -11.37
C MET A 1 10.77 -13.83 -10.96
N LYS A 2 12.03 -13.43 -10.83
CA LYS A 2 13.15 -14.24 -10.35
C LYS A 2 13.49 -13.82 -8.92
N TRP A 3 13.72 -14.81 -8.05
CA TRP A 3 14.11 -14.56 -6.66
C TRP A 3 15.62 -14.72 -6.47
N THR A 4 16.22 -13.84 -5.66
CA THR A 4 17.61 -13.96 -5.19
C THR A 4 17.69 -14.05 -3.67
N ASN A 5 18.77 -14.64 -3.15
CA ASN A 5 19.05 -14.68 -1.71
C ASN A 5 20.47 -14.16 -1.46
N ARG A 6 20.68 -12.87 -1.76
CA ARG A 6 22.01 -12.22 -1.73
C ARG A 6 22.60 -12.19 -0.33
N TYR A 7 21.73 -12.12 0.69
CA TYR A 7 22.11 -12.10 2.10
C TYR A 7 22.27 -13.49 2.72
N ASN A 8 22.04 -14.57 1.96
CA ASN A 8 22.14 -15.95 2.40
C ASN A 8 21.35 -16.22 3.70
N ILE A 9 20.12 -15.71 3.78
CA ILE A 9 19.21 -16.01 4.88
C ILE A 9 18.77 -17.47 4.84
N ASP A 10 18.24 -17.97 5.96
CA ASP A 10 17.86 -19.38 6.12
C ASP A 10 17.03 -19.91 4.93
N PRO A 11 17.41 -21.06 4.32
CA PRO A 11 16.72 -21.60 3.16
C PRO A 11 15.23 -21.87 3.35
N VAL A 12 14.78 -22.20 4.57
CA VAL A 12 13.36 -22.44 4.86
C VAL A 12 12.58 -21.13 4.77
N ILE A 13 13.14 -20.05 5.33
CA ILE A 13 12.55 -18.71 5.26
C ILE A 13 12.54 -18.23 3.80
N ALA A 14 13.66 -18.37 3.09
CA ALA A 14 13.77 -18.01 1.68
C ALA A 14 12.72 -18.74 0.83
N GLN A 15 12.59 -20.06 0.99
CA GLN A 15 11.59 -20.86 0.29
C GLN A 15 10.15 -20.41 0.63
N ALA A 16 9.85 -20.08 1.88
CA ALA A 16 8.53 -19.59 2.29
C ALA A 16 8.18 -18.23 1.67
N VAL A 17 9.17 -17.35 1.47
CA VAL A 17 8.99 -16.10 0.71
C VAL A 17 8.69 -16.41 -0.76
N MET A 18 9.50 -17.26 -1.39
CA MET A 18 9.41 -17.61 -2.81
C MET A 18 8.14 -18.38 -3.17
N THR A 19 7.58 -19.14 -2.22
CA THR A 19 6.36 -19.91 -2.43
C THR A 19 5.18 -18.94 -2.37
N ASP A 20 4.54 -18.71 -3.51
CA ASP A 20 3.29 -17.98 -3.60
C ASP A 20 2.19 -18.96 -4.01
N ASP A 21 1.23 -19.21 -3.12
CA ASP A 21 0.05 -20.02 -3.37
C ASP A 21 -1.10 -19.21 -3.98
N TYR A 22 -0.83 -17.95 -4.33
CA TYR A 22 -1.79 -17.09 -4.99
C TYR A 22 -2.14 -17.60 -6.40
N GLU A 23 -3.37 -18.06 -6.57
CA GLU A 23 -3.93 -18.34 -7.88
C GLU A 23 -4.53 -17.06 -8.49
N ALA A 24 -3.93 -16.59 -9.58
CA ALA A 24 -4.50 -15.49 -10.36
C ALA A 24 -5.81 -15.94 -11.02
N VAL A 25 -6.87 -15.16 -10.82
CA VAL A 25 -8.19 -15.40 -11.42
C VAL A 25 -8.60 -14.17 -12.22
N GLY A 26 -9.00 -14.38 -13.47
CA GLY A 26 -9.34 -13.31 -14.40
C GLY A 26 -8.14 -12.54 -14.93
N ASP A 27 -8.40 -11.38 -15.52
CA ASP A 27 -7.41 -10.52 -16.18
C ASP A 27 -6.69 -9.58 -15.21
N ILE A 28 -7.38 -9.13 -14.15
CA ILE A 28 -6.83 -8.26 -13.13
C ILE A 28 -7.58 -8.43 -11.80
N SER A 29 -6.86 -8.44 -10.68
CA SER A 29 -7.46 -8.42 -9.34
C SER A 29 -7.74 -6.99 -8.88
N VAL A 30 -8.66 -6.78 -7.94
CA VAL A 30 -8.90 -5.47 -7.30
C VAL A 30 -7.61 -4.92 -6.67
N THR A 31 -6.81 -5.77 -6.01
CA THR A 31 -5.50 -5.39 -5.44
C THR A 31 -4.54 -4.83 -6.49
N ARG A 32 -4.60 -5.32 -7.73
CA ARG A 32 -3.81 -4.77 -8.86
C ARG A 32 -4.50 -3.59 -9.52
N LEU A 33 -5.83 -3.57 -9.59
CA LEU A 33 -6.62 -2.53 -10.24
C LEU A 33 -6.45 -1.16 -9.57
N VAL A 34 -6.38 -1.12 -8.24
CA VAL A 34 -6.16 0.13 -7.49
C VAL A 34 -4.75 0.69 -7.61
N ARG A 35 -3.80 -0.11 -8.12
CA ARG A 35 -2.41 0.35 -8.32
C ARG A 35 -2.32 1.20 -9.59
N PRO A 36 -1.30 2.08 -9.68
CA PRO A 36 -1.10 2.91 -10.88
C PRO A 36 -0.94 2.03 -12.13
N PRO A 37 -1.67 2.31 -13.24
CA PRO A 37 -1.59 1.53 -14.48
C PRO A 37 -0.17 1.42 -15.06
N GLN A 38 0.65 2.46 -14.86
CA GLN A 38 2.06 2.43 -15.25
C GLN A 38 2.83 1.30 -14.55
N ILE A 39 2.63 1.13 -13.24
CA ILE A 39 3.36 0.12 -12.47
C ILE A 39 2.91 -1.27 -12.90
N THR A 40 1.60 -1.51 -12.96
CA THR A 40 1.06 -2.83 -13.33
C THR A 40 1.41 -3.23 -14.76
N TYR A 41 1.42 -2.27 -15.69
CA TYR A 41 1.86 -2.51 -17.07
C TYR A 41 3.35 -2.85 -17.14
N LEU A 42 4.23 -2.07 -16.49
CA LEU A 42 5.66 -2.34 -16.51
C LEU A 42 5.99 -3.69 -15.85
N GLU A 43 5.27 -4.05 -14.78
CA GLU A 43 5.42 -5.35 -14.13
C GLU A 43 5.05 -6.48 -15.08
N HIS A 44 3.94 -6.33 -15.81
CA HIS A 44 3.52 -7.33 -16.78
C HIS A 44 4.48 -7.42 -17.97
N LYS A 45 4.94 -6.27 -18.48
CA LYS A 45 5.84 -6.19 -19.64
C LYS A 45 7.22 -6.77 -19.35
N HIS A 46 7.73 -6.59 -18.14
CA HIS A 46 9.08 -6.98 -17.73
C HIS A 46 9.08 -8.15 -16.74
N GLU A 47 8.02 -8.95 -16.68
CA GLU A 47 7.81 -10.00 -15.67
C GLU A 47 8.99 -11.00 -15.57
N ASP A 48 9.60 -11.33 -16.71
CA ASP A 48 10.74 -12.25 -16.82
C ASP A 48 12.09 -11.60 -16.46
N GLU A 49 12.14 -10.28 -16.44
CA GLU A 49 13.30 -9.46 -16.11
C GLU A 49 13.28 -8.98 -14.65
N LEU A 50 12.10 -8.99 -14.01
CA LEU A 50 11.95 -8.63 -12.61
C LEU A 50 12.75 -9.58 -11.72
N GLU A 51 13.65 -8.99 -10.94
CA GLU A 51 14.41 -9.65 -9.89
C GLU A 51 14.04 -9.05 -8.52
N GLN A 52 13.82 -9.92 -7.53
CA GLN A 52 13.54 -9.51 -6.15
C GLN A 52 14.36 -10.37 -5.18
N ASP A 53 14.97 -9.73 -4.19
CA ASP A 53 15.64 -10.47 -3.12
C ASP A 53 14.62 -10.97 -2.09
N VAL A 54 14.84 -12.16 -1.53
CA VAL A 54 13.96 -12.73 -0.50
C VAL A 54 13.79 -11.83 0.72
N VAL A 55 14.79 -11.00 1.05
CA VAL A 55 14.69 -10.04 2.17
C VAL A 55 13.59 -9.01 1.90
N ASP A 56 13.42 -8.56 0.66
CA ASP A 56 12.36 -7.63 0.27
C ASP A 56 10.97 -8.27 0.36
N GLY A 57 10.89 -9.60 0.24
CA GLY A 57 9.65 -10.37 0.34
C GLY A 57 9.23 -10.73 1.77
N LEU A 58 10.07 -10.49 2.78
CA LEU A 58 9.75 -10.82 4.18
C LEU A 58 8.50 -10.09 4.68
N PHE A 59 8.28 -8.84 4.27
CA PHE A 59 7.06 -8.11 4.65
C PHE A 59 5.79 -8.71 4.05
N ALA A 60 5.85 -9.21 2.80
CA ALA A 60 4.73 -9.90 2.19
C ALA A 60 4.46 -11.23 2.91
N LEU A 61 5.51 -11.95 3.32
CA LEU A 61 5.38 -13.16 4.12
C LEU A 61 4.69 -12.91 5.48
N GLU A 62 5.04 -11.81 6.19
CA GLU A 62 4.35 -11.42 7.44
C GLU A 62 2.84 -11.21 7.22
N GLY A 63 2.46 -10.53 6.13
CA GLY A 63 1.07 -10.32 5.75
C GLY A 63 0.34 -11.63 5.46
N ARG A 64 0.90 -12.47 4.57
CA ARG A 64 0.34 -13.79 4.23
C ARG A 64 0.16 -14.67 5.46
N ALA A 65 1.14 -14.70 6.36
CA ALA A 65 1.06 -15.48 7.59
C ALA A 65 -0.09 -15.02 8.49
N LEU A 66 -0.29 -13.71 8.66
CA LEU A 66 -1.39 -13.18 9.45
C LEU A 66 -2.74 -13.54 8.81
N HIS A 67 -2.91 -13.28 7.52
CA HIS A 67 -4.14 -13.61 6.79
C HIS A 67 -4.48 -15.09 6.87
N HIS A 68 -3.48 -15.96 6.64
CA HIS A 68 -3.66 -17.40 6.75
C HIS A 68 -4.20 -17.79 8.14
N ILE A 69 -3.57 -17.34 9.22
CA ILE A 69 -4.02 -17.66 10.59
C ILE A 69 -5.42 -17.11 10.89
N LEU A 70 -5.75 -15.90 10.42
CA LEU A 70 -7.08 -15.33 10.60
C LEU A 70 -8.16 -16.11 9.82
N SER A 71 -7.83 -16.61 8.63
CA SER A 71 -8.73 -17.41 7.80
C SER A 71 -9.10 -18.78 8.42
N LEU A 72 -8.29 -19.28 9.36
CA LEU A 72 -8.56 -20.53 10.09
C LEU A 72 -9.70 -20.39 11.09
N ALA A 73 -9.94 -19.17 11.59
CA ALA A 73 -11.08 -18.90 12.44
C ALA A 73 -12.31 -18.80 11.54
N ARG A 74 -12.91 -19.94 11.15
CA ARG A 74 -14.14 -20.02 10.35
C ARG A 74 -15.38 -19.99 11.23
N ASP A 75 -16.46 -19.39 10.75
CA ASP A 75 -17.78 -19.36 11.41
C ASP A 75 -18.88 -19.18 10.37
N GLU A 76 -20.08 -19.69 10.62
CA GLU A 76 -21.21 -19.65 9.67
C GLU A 76 -21.77 -18.23 9.45
N THR A 77 -21.48 -17.29 10.35
CA THR A 77 -21.92 -15.89 10.27
C THR A 77 -21.00 -14.99 9.45
N ARG A 78 -20.01 -15.56 8.75
CA ARG A 78 -19.05 -14.80 7.95
C ARG A 78 -18.62 -15.54 6.69
N LEU A 79 -18.43 -14.76 5.62
CA LEU A 79 -17.68 -15.20 4.45
C LEU A 79 -16.23 -14.78 4.65
N GLN A 80 -15.28 -15.70 4.48
CA GLN A 80 -13.85 -15.41 4.61
C GLN A 80 -13.09 -15.90 3.39
N GLU A 81 -12.06 -15.14 3.00
CA GLU A 81 -11.24 -15.43 1.83
C GLU A 81 -12.11 -15.69 0.58
N HIS A 82 -13.26 -15.02 0.49
CA HIS A 82 -14.27 -15.32 -0.51
C HIS A 82 -13.98 -14.54 -1.79
N ARG A 83 -13.94 -15.26 -2.91
CA ARG A 83 -13.57 -14.71 -4.21
C ARG A 83 -14.80 -14.38 -5.03
N LEU A 84 -14.80 -13.17 -5.57
CA LEU A 84 -15.82 -12.62 -6.43
C LEU A 84 -15.22 -12.21 -7.76
N THR A 85 -16.06 -12.21 -8.80
CA THR A 85 -15.67 -11.77 -10.14
C THR A 85 -16.76 -10.92 -10.75
N VAL A 86 -16.37 -10.00 -11.64
CA VAL A 86 -17.26 -9.26 -12.52
C VAL A 86 -16.62 -9.17 -13.90
N ASP A 87 -17.41 -9.29 -14.96
CA ASP A 87 -16.94 -9.11 -16.33
C ASP A 87 -17.19 -7.67 -16.79
N TYR A 88 -16.17 -7.03 -17.35
CA TYR A 88 -16.28 -5.69 -17.92
C TYR A 88 -15.41 -5.55 -19.17
N ASN A 89 -16.02 -5.17 -20.30
CA ASN A 89 -15.35 -5.00 -21.60
C ASN A 89 -14.43 -6.18 -21.97
N GLY A 90 -14.89 -7.42 -21.72
CA GLY A 90 -14.15 -8.64 -22.03
C GLY A 90 -13.00 -8.97 -21.08
N TRP A 91 -12.81 -8.21 -20.00
CA TRP A 91 -11.94 -8.60 -18.88
C TRP A 91 -12.77 -9.18 -17.75
N THR A 92 -12.28 -10.25 -17.14
CA THR A 92 -12.78 -10.73 -15.85
C THR A 92 -11.96 -10.08 -14.74
N ILE A 93 -12.61 -9.28 -13.89
CA ILE A 93 -11.98 -8.63 -12.74
C ILE A 93 -12.31 -9.42 -11.50
N SER A 94 -11.29 -9.83 -10.74
CA SER A 94 -11.47 -10.61 -9.52
C SER A 94 -11.19 -9.80 -8.26
N GLY A 95 -11.81 -10.19 -7.16
CA GLY A 95 -11.49 -9.66 -5.84
C GLY A 95 -11.66 -10.74 -4.80
N GLN A 96 -10.73 -10.83 -3.87
CA GLN A 96 -10.84 -11.69 -2.70
C GLN A 96 -10.72 -10.79 -1.48
N PHE A 97 -11.79 -10.70 -0.72
CA PHE A 97 -11.80 -9.96 0.54
C PHE A 97 -11.51 -10.91 1.70
N ASP A 98 -10.92 -10.38 2.77
CA ASP A 98 -10.52 -11.18 3.92
C ASP A 98 -11.74 -11.70 4.70
N VAL A 99 -12.68 -10.82 5.04
CA VAL A 99 -13.93 -11.20 5.72
C VAL A 99 -15.11 -10.27 5.43
N LEU A 100 -16.29 -10.86 5.29
CA LEU A 100 -17.57 -10.17 5.34
C LEU A 100 -18.39 -10.80 6.47
N TYR A 101 -18.72 -10.01 7.48
CA TYR A 101 -19.64 -10.43 8.54
C TYR A 101 -21.07 -10.34 8.01
N GLN A 102 -21.72 -11.51 7.89
CA GLN A 102 -23.13 -11.64 7.57
C GLN A 102 -23.89 -11.80 8.89
N LEU A 103 -24.14 -10.66 9.52
CA LEU A 103 -24.86 -10.61 10.77
C LEU A 103 -26.31 -11.10 10.56
N ALA A 104 -27.01 -11.43 11.66
CA ALA A 104 -28.35 -12.02 11.61
C ALA A 104 -29.33 -11.20 10.72
N PRO A 105 -30.44 -11.79 10.22
CA PRO A 105 -31.39 -11.06 9.37
C PRO A 105 -31.75 -9.69 9.95
N ASN A 106 -31.62 -8.63 9.14
CA ASN A 106 -31.78 -7.21 9.52
C ASN A 106 -30.63 -6.58 10.33
N GLN A 107 -29.44 -7.18 10.33
CA GLN A 107 -28.22 -6.55 10.82
C GLN A 107 -27.31 -6.13 9.66
N GLU A 108 -26.41 -5.18 9.93
CA GLU A 108 -25.49 -4.62 8.94
C GLU A 108 -24.45 -5.66 8.49
N HIS A 109 -24.21 -5.76 7.18
CA HIS A 109 -23.14 -6.55 6.60
C HIS A 109 -21.85 -5.73 6.59
N ILE A 110 -20.83 -6.21 7.33
CA ILE A 110 -19.60 -5.46 7.55
C ILE A 110 -18.45 -6.13 6.83
N LEU A 111 -17.98 -5.51 5.74
CA LEU A 111 -16.79 -5.92 5.01
C LEU A 111 -15.55 -5.43 5.77
N LYS A 112 -14.62 -6.33 6.06
CA LYS A 112 -13.33 -5.97 6.66
C LYS A 112 -12.16 -6.50 5.84
N ASP A 113 -11.13 -5.66 5.76
CA ASP A 113 -9.83 -5.99 5.19
C ASP A 113 -8.75 -5.78 6.26
N TYR A 114 -7.93 -6.82 6.50
CA TYR A 114 -6.87 -6.82 7.49
C TYR A 114 -5.57 -6.32 6.84
N LYS A 115 -4.90 -5.37 7.49
CA LYS A 115 -3.64 -4.81 6.99
C LYS A 115 -2.56 -4.89 8.05
N VAL A 116 -1.41 -5.46 7.68
CA VAL A 116 -0.20 -5.35 8.50
C VAL A 116 0.48 -4.03 8.18
N SER A 117 0.76 -3.21 9.20
CA SER A 117 1.42 -1.93 9.02
C SER A 117 2.37 -1.61 10.17
N SER A 118 3.16 -0.54 10.00
CA SER A 118 3.93 0.04 11.09
C SER A 118 3.11 1.12 11.81
N VAL A 119 3.37 1.32 13.10
CA VAL A 119 2.72 2.37 13.90
C VAL A 119 2.96 3.75 13.28
N TRP A 120 4.20 4.03 12.86
CA TRP A 120 4.53 5.34 12.30
C TRP A 120 3.94 5.58 10.91
N SER A 121 3.82 4.54 10.08
CA SER A 121 3.08 4.64 8.82
C SER A 121 1.62 5.03 9.07
N HIS A 122 1.01 4.50 10.13
CA HIS A 122 -0.36 4.84 10.50
C HIS A 122 -0.50 6.28 11.05
N ILE A 123 0.37 6.68 11.99
CA ILE A 123 0.32 8.02 12.61
C ILE A 123 0.54 9.13 11.57
N LEU A 124 1.46 8.93 10.62
CA LEU A 124 1.81 9.95 9.63
C LEU A 124 0.80 10.07 8.47
N GLY A 125 -0.32 9.32 8.53
CA GLY A 125 -1.25 9.17 7.43
C GLY A 125 -0.70 8.19 6.40
N GLY A 126 -1.21 6.95 6.45
CA GLY A 126 -0.76 5.84 5.62
C GLY A 126 -0.64 6.20 4.13
N LYS A 127 0.30 5.57 3.45
CA LYS A 127 0.60 5.87 2.04
C LYS A 127 -0.26 5.08 1.04
N GLU A 128 -1.16 4.25 1.55
CA GLU A 128 -2.07 3.39 0.80
C GLU A 128 -3.49 3.84 1.08
N ASP A 129 -4.23 4.14 0.02
CA ASP A 129 -5.64 4.46 0.12
C ASP A 129 -6.45 3.16 0.07
N HIS A 130 -6.82 2.66 1.24
CA HIS A 130 -7.66 1.48 1.39
C HIS A 130 -9.13 1.74 0.98
N GLU A 131 -9.52 3.01 0.82
CA GLU A 131 -10.89 3.39 0.49
C GLU A 131 -11.30 2.88 -0.89
N GLU A 132 -10.47 3.11 -1.91
CA GLU A 132 -10.74 2.65 -3.28
C GLU A 132 -10.84 1.12 -3.33
N GLN A 133 -9.92 0.41 -2.67
CA GLN A 133 -9.92 -1.06 -2.63
C GLN A 133 -11.20 -1.64 -2.00
N LEU A 134 -11.57 -1.16 -0.81
CA LEU A 134 -12.76 -1.65 -0.11
C LEU A 134 -14.05 -1.28 -0.84
N ASN A 135 -14.11 -0.12 -1.49
CA ASN A 135 -15.24 0.25 -2.33
C ASN A 135 -15.35 -0.66 -3.56
N PHE A 136 -14.24 -1.03 -4.21
CA PHE A 136 -14.26 -1.99 -5.31
C PHE A 136 -14.67 -3.39 -4.86
N TYR A 137 -14.24 -3.85 -3.68
CA TYR A 137 -14.76 -5.10 -3.12
C TYR A 137 -16.27 -5.03 -2.82
N ALA A 138 -16.75 -3.91 -2.27
CA ALA A 138 -18.18 -3.70 -2.05
C ALA A 138 -18.97 -3.67 -3.37
N TYR A 139 -18.40 -3.09 -4.44
CA TYR A 139 -18.98 -3.14 -5.78
C TYR A 139 -19.06 -4.58 -6.31
N LEU A 140 -17.95 -5.34 -6.27
CA LEU A 140 -17.93 -6.76 -6.66
C LEU A 140 -18.95 -7.58 -5.86
N ALA A 141 -19.06 -7.36 -4.54
CA ALA A 141 -20.05 -8.02 -3.69
C ALA A 141 -21.47 -7.79 -4.20
N ARG A 142 -21.82 -6.53 -4.50
CA ARG A 142 -23.15 -6.17 -4.99
C ARG A 142 -23.47 -6.79 -6.35
N GLU A 143 -22.51 -6.78 -7.28
CA GLU A 143 -22.65 -7.44 -8.59
C GLU A 143 -22.84 -8.96 -8.46
N ASN A 144 -22.38 -9.54 -7.34
CA ASN A 144 -22.56 -10.96 -7.01
C ASN A 144 -23.74 -11.21 -6.04
N GLY A 145 -24.64 -10.23 -5.85
CA GLY A 145 -25.83 -10.39 -5.01
C GLY A 145 -25.57 -10.40 -3.50
N ILE A 146 -24.38 -9.96 -3.07
CA ILE A 146 -23.96 -9.88 -1.67
C ILE A 146 -24.08 -8.42 -1.19
N GLN A 147 -24.79 -8.22 -0.09
CA GLN A 147 -24.96 -6.91 0.53
C GLN A 147 -23.73 -6.52 1.35
N VAL A 148 -23.36 -5.22 1.29
CA VAL A 148 -22.33 -4.59 2.11
C VAL A 148 -22.86 -3.25 2.59
N ASP A 149 -23.02 -3.11 3.90
CA ASP A 149 -23.58 -1.93 4.56
C ASP A 149 -22.50 -1.04 5.19
N GLU A 150 -21.38 -1.64 5.59
CA GLU A 150 -20.22 -0.95 6.14
C GLU A 150 -18.92 -1.58 5.64
N ALA A 151 -17.89 -0.76 5.42
CA ALA A 151 -16.53 -1.21 5.17
C ALA A 151 -15.59 -0.73 6.29
N ARG A 152 -14.65 -1.59 6.69
CA ARG A 152 -13.61 -1.26 7.65
C ARG A 152 -12.26 -1.80 7.22
N VAL A 153 -11.21 -1.05 7.53
CA VAL A 153 -9.84 -1.58 7.53
C VAL A 153 -9.44 -1.90 8.97
N VAL A 154 -8.84 -3.07 9.18
CA VAL A 154 -8.36 -3.52 10.48
C VAL A 154 -6.83 -3.54 10.44
N MET A 155 -6.22 -2.55 11.06
CA MET A 155 -4.78 -2.37 11.10
C MET A 155 -4.15 -3.20 12.21
N TRP A 156 -3.19 -4.06 11.86
CA TRP A 156 -2.34 -4.81 12.77
C TRP A 156 -0.93 -4.22 12.77
N PHE A 157 -0.50 -3.66 13.91
CA PHE A 157 0.77 -2.96 14.04
C PHE A 157 1.91 -3.88 14.47
N ARG A 158 2.79 -4.23 13.54
CA ARG A 158 3.88 -5.20 13.77
C ARG A 158 4.95 -4.72 14.75
N ASP A 159 5.22 -3.41 14.78
CA ASP A 159 6.22 -2.74 15.62
C ASP A 159 5.60 -2.07 16.87
N TRP A 160 4.38 -2.46 17.25
CA TRP A 160 3.71 -1.88 18.41
C TRP A 160 4.37 -2.26 19.74
N MET A 161 4.55 -1.28 20.63
CA MET A 161 5.15 -1.44 21.95
C MET A 161 4.25 -0.84 23.05
N ARG A 162 3.91 -1.64 24.06
CA ARG A 162 3.07 -1.19 25.20
C ARG A 162 3.65 0.03 25.92
N SER A 163 4.97 0.09 26.06
CA SER A 163 5.67 1.17 26.77
C SER A 163 5.55 2.54 26.10
N GLN A 164 5.19 2.60 24.81
CA GLN A 164 5.01 3.86 24.09
C GLN A 164 3.62 4.48 24.30
N VAL A 165 2.61 3.66 24.63
CA VAL A 165 1.21 4.11 24.86
C VAL A 165 1.13 5.17 25.96
N GLU A 166 1.90 5.03 27.03
CA GLU A 166 1.92 5.99 28.13
C GLU A 166 2.72 7.27 27.81
N ARG A 167 3.63 7.19 26.82
CA ARG A 167 4.61 8.25 26.51
C ARG A 167 4.13 9.19 25.42
N ASP A 168 3.41 8.66 24.44
CA ASP A 168 2.97 9.40 23.26
C ASP A 168 1.47 9.23 23.07
N LYS A 169 0.74 10.34 23.19
CA LYS A 169 -0.73 10.37 23.05
C LYS A 169 -1.19 10.06 21.61
N GLN A 170 -0.32 10.21 20.61
CA GLN A 170 -0.60 9.84 19.22
C GLN A 170 -0.36 8.35 18.96
N TYR A 171 0.28 7.65 19.89
CA TYR A 171 0.56 6.22 19.77
C TYR A 171 -0.74 5.41 19.88
N PRO A 172 -0.99 4.43 19.00
CA PRO A 172 -2.16 3.56 19.08
C PRO A 172 -2.31 2.91 20.45
N PRO A 173 -3.48 3.01 21.11
CA PRO A 173 -3.70 2.41 22.43
C PRO A 173 -3.65 0.88 22.38
N LEU A 174 -3.91 0.29 21.21
CA LEU A 174 -3.92 -1.15 20.96
C LEU A 174 -3.02 -1.47 19.77
N LYS A 175 -2.50 -2.71 19.77
CA LYS A 175 -1.76 -3.29 18.64
C LYS A 175 -2.64 -3.47 17.39
N VAL A 176 -3.96 -3.51 17.57
CA VAL A 176 -4.94 -3.64 16.51
C VAL A 176 -5.94 -2.51 16.61
N LEU A 177 -6.21 -1.82 15.51
CA LEU A 177 -7.22 -0.77 15.42
C LEU A 177 -8.11 -0.97 14.19
N GLU A 178 -9.40 -0.67 14.33
CA GLU A 178 -10.33 -0.65 13.20
C GLU A 178 -10.61 0.80 12.80
N HIS A 179 -10.62 1.06 11.49
CA HIS A 179 -11.06 2.34 10.92
C HIS A 179 -12.21 2.10 9.97
N ARG A 180 -13.27 2.90 10.12
CA ARG A 180 -14.38 2.90 9.18
C ARG A 180 -13.95 3.56 7.88
N ILE A 181 -14.32 2.93 6.78
CA ILE A 181 -14.09 3.42 5.43
C ILE A 181 -15.44 3.88 4.86
N PRO A 182 -15.54 5.12 4.34
CA PRO A 182 -16.75 5.58 3.67
C PRO A 182 -17.07 4.72 2.44
N LEU A 183 -18.30 4.21 2.38
CA LEU A 183 -18.82 3.61 1.16
C LEU A 183 -19.27 4.71 0.21
N TRP A 184 -18.85 4.60 -1.05
CA TRP A 184 -19.25 5.49 -2.13
C TRP A 184 -20.66 5.19 -2.61
N ALA A 185 -21.29 6.19 -3.20
CA ALA A 185 -22.57 5.99 -3.87
C ALA A 185 -22.41 4.94 -5.01
N PRO A 186 -23.43 4.10 -5.28
CA PRO A 186 -23.34 3.04 -6.28
C PRO A 186 -22.85 3.52 -7.65
N ALA A 187 -23.42 4.61 -8.16
CA ALA A 187 -23.03 5.18 -9.45
C ALA A 187 -21.59 5.74 -9.45
N GLN A 188 -21.12 6.25 -8.31
CA GLN A 188 -19.76 6.76 -8.18
C GLN A 188 -18.74 5.62 -8.24
N VAL A 189 -18.94 4.56 -7.46
CA VAL A 189 -18.01 3.42 -7.45
C VAL A 189 -17.99 2.72 -8.80
N GLU A 190 -19.14 2.53 -9.44
CA GLU A 190 -19.22 1.96 -10.78
C GLU A 190 -18.42 2.79 -11.79
N THR A 191 -18.62 4.12 -11.82
CA THR A 191 -17.90 5.02 -12.72
C THR A 191 -16.38 4.95 -12.50
N GLN A 192 -15.93 4.98 -11.24
CA GLN A 192 -14.50 4.91 -10.92
C GLN A 192 -13.90 3.54 -11.25
N PHE A 193 -14.61 2.46 -10.94
CA PHE A 193 -14.19 1.09 -11.25
C PHE A 193 -14.01 0.91 -12.76
N GLN A 194 -15.02 1.29 -13.54
CA GLN A 194 -14.98 1.18 -15.00
C GLN A 194 -13.88 2.05 -15.63
N ALA A 195 -13.66 3.26 -15.11
CA ALA A 195 -12.57 4.12 -15.56
C ALA A 195 -11.20 3.49 -15.28
N LYS A 196 -10.99 2.91 -14.08
CA LYS A 196 -9.75 2.19 -13.73
C LYS A 196 -9.54 0.98 -14.63
N VAL A 197 -10.55 0.14 -14.84
CA VAL A 197 -10.42 -1.04 -15.72
C VAL A 197 -10.04 -0.60 -17.13
N SER A 198 -10.69 0.44 -17.66
CA SER A 198 -10.38 0.99 -18.99
C SER A 198 -8.93 1.48 -19.09
N LEU A 199 -8.41 2.18 -18.06
CA LEU A 199 -7.01 2.61 -18.02
C LEU A 199 -6.03 1.44 -18.05
N HIS A 200 -6.29 0.38 -17.28
CA HIS A 200 -5.45 -0.82 -17.30
C HIS A 200 -5.57 -1.59 -18.62
N GLN A 201 -6.75 -1.63 -19.24
CA GLN A 201 -6.95 -2.21 -20.58
C GLN A 201 -6.13 -1.49 -21.65
N ILE A 202 -6.17 -0.15 -21.66
CA ILE A 202 -5.39 0.67 -22.59
C ILE A 202 -3.89 0.49 -22.33
N ALA A 203 -3.48 0.47 -21.07
CA ALA A 203 -2.08 0.23 -20.70
C ALA A 203 -1.60 -1.13 -21.20
N ARG A 204 -2.34 -2.21 -20.92
CA ARG A 204 -1.97 -3.57 -21.33
C ARG A 204 -2.02 -3.78 -22.85
N GLY A 205 -3.03 -3.23 -23.52
CA GLY A 205 -3.24 -3.44 -24.96
C GLY A 205 -2.42 -2.52 -25.87
N GLN A 206 -2.12 -1.30 -25.44
CA GLN A 206 -1.49 -0.27 -26.28
C GLN A 206 -0.19 0.27 -25.71
N GLY A 207 0.16 -0.06 -24.46
CA GLY A 207 1.31 0.50 -23.77
C GLY A 207 1.15 1.99 -23.43
N ILE A 208 -0.09 2.48 -23.39
CA ILE A 208 -0.43 3.88 -23.08
C ILE A 208 -0.99 3.95 -21.66
N TYR A 209 -0.35 4.72 -20.80
CA TYR A 209 -0.77 4.91 -19.41
C TYR A 209 -0.37 6.31 -18.93
N PRO A 210 -1.12 6.89 -17.98
CA PRO A 210 -0.69 8.12 -17.33
C PRO A 210 0.55 7.88 -16.45
N PRO A 211 1.42 8.90 -16.28
CA PRO A 211 2.50 8.83 -15.31
C PRO A 211 1.95 8.76 -13.88
N CYS A 212 2.70 8.13 -12.96
CA CYS A 212 2.31 8.07 -11.55
C CYS A 212 2.24 9.47 -10.92
N THR A 213 1.17 9.77 -10.19
CA THR A 213 0.99 11.07 -9.51
C THR A 213 2.04 11.28 -8.41
N PRO A 214 2.26 12.51 -7.91
CA PRO A 214 3.09 12.74 -6.72
C PRO A 214 2.69 11.89 -5.52
N GLU A 215 1.38 11.75 -5.28
CA GLU A 215 0.81 10.94 -4.19
C GLU A 215 1.14 9.47 -4.41
N GLU A 216 0.95 8.95 -5.62
CA GLU A 216 1.29 7.56 -5.96
C GLU A 216 2.81 7.30 -5.89
N ARG A 217 3.66 8.31 -6.09
CA ARG A 217 5.11 8.18 -5.93
C ARG A 217 5.59 8.35 -4.48
N TRP A 218 4.68 8.75 -3.58
CA TRP A 218 5.00 9.20 -2.23
C TRP A 218 6.05 10.32 -2.26
N ALA A 219 5.85 11.27 -3.18
CA ALA A 219 6.73 12.39 -3.41
C ALA A 219 6.72 13.33 -2.20
N ARG A 220 7.91 13.74 -1.77
CA ARG A 220 8.12 14.73 -0.71
C ARG A 220 8.92 15.89 -1.29
N PRO A 221 8.59 17.14 -0.96
CA PRO A 221 9.34 18.29 -1.41
C PRO A 221 10.73 18.32 -0.77
N ASP A 222 11.57 19.18 -1.33
CA ASP A 222 12.80 19.62 -0.68
C ASP A 222 12.53 20.13 0.73
N SER A 223 13.50 19.93 1.63
CA SER A 223 13.41 20.45 2.98
C SER A 223 14.76 20.95 3.51
N TRP A 224 14.70 21.86 4.46
CA TRP A 224 15.83 22.53 5.08
C TRP A 224 15.77 22.32 6.58
N ALA A 225 16.68 21.48 7.08
CA ALA A 225 16.74 21.13 8.49
C ALA A 225 17.69 22.07 9.23
N VAL A 226 17.16 22.79 10.22
CA VAL A 226 17.95 23.58 11.15
C VAL A 226 18.45 22.65 12.25
N THR A 227 19.77 22.46 12.36
CA THR A 227 20.40 21.55 13.31
C THR A 227 21.44 22.29 14.13
N LYS A 228 21.61 21.90 15.40
CA LYS A 228 22.73 22.38 16.22
C LYS A 228 23.97 21.58 15.85
N ALA A 229 25.13 22.23 15.79
CA ALA A 229 26.39 21.56 15.53
C ALA A 229 26.58 20.34 16.46
N GLY A 230 26.82 19.16 15.87
CA GLY A 230 26.98 17.89 16.57
C GLY A 230 25.70 17.21 17.07
N ALA A 231 24.51 17.77 16.80
CA ALA A 231 23.24 17.14 17.19
C ALA A 231 22.86 15.98 16.25
N LYS A 232 22.30 14.91 16.82
CA LYS A 232 21.80 13.74 16.06
C LYS A 232 20.44 13.97 15.39
N LYS A 233 19.70 15.00 15.80
CA LYS A 233 18.37 15.32 15.29
C LYS A 233 18.30 16.80 14.92
N ALA A 234 17.56 17.09 13.86
CA ALA A 234 17.20 18.46 13.52
C ALA A 234 16.36 19.08 14.64
N TYR A 235 16.59 20.35 14.92
CA TYR A 235 15.75 21.13 15.81
C TYR A 235 14.40 21.45 15.16
N ARG A 236 14.44 21.83 13.88
CA ARG A 236 13.24 22.07 13.07
C ARG A 236 13.53 21.83 11.59
N VAL A 237 12.50 21.51 10.81
CA VAL A 237 12.58 21.34 9.36
C VAL A 237 11.59 22.31 8.71
N PHE A 238 12.00 22.95 7.62
CA PHE A 238 11.19 23.86 6.82
C PHE A 238 11.15 23.40 5.37
N GLU A 239 10.07 23.71 4.66
CA GLU A 239 9.98 23.58 3.20
C GLU A 239 10.42 24.86 2.47
N GLU A 240 10.71 25.93 3.22
CA GLU A 240 11.15 27.22 2.66
C GLU A 240 12.59 27.53 3.12
N PRO A 241 13.57 27.65 2.21
CA PRO A 241 14.97 27.88 2.56
C PRO A 241 15.18 29.18 3.34
N ALA A 242 14.43 30.23 3.00
CA ALA A 242 14.53 31.52 3.66
C ALA A 242 14.15 31.46 5.14
N LEU A 243 13.12 30.67 5.49
CA LEU A 243 12.68 30.49 6.88
C LEU A 243 13.69 29.68 7.70
N ALA A 244 14.26 28.62 7.12
CA ALA A 244 15.31 27.85 7.77
C ALA A 244 16.55 28.71 8.05
N LYS A 245 16.97 29.51 7.07
CA LYS A 245 18.11 30.42 7.20
C LYS A 245 17.86 31.48 8.28
N ALA A 246 16.72 32.17 8.24
CA ALA A 246 16.37 33.17 9.25
C ALA A 246 16.38 32.59 10.68
N MET A 247 15.92 31.34 10.84
CA MET A 247 15.96 30.66 12.14
C MET A 247 17.38 30.30 12.57
N ALA A 248 18.20 29.74 11.67
CA ALA A 248 19.58 29.40 11.98
C ALA A 248 20.41 30.64 12.35
N ASP A 249 20.28 31.74 11.60
CA ASP A 249 20.98 33.01 11.84
C ASP A 249 20.57 33.65 13.19
N SER A 250 19.36 33.35 13.67
CA SER A 250 18.86 33.82 14.97
C SER A 250 19.40 33.05 16.18
N MET A 251 20.08 31.92 15.97
CA MET A 251 20.55 31.03 17.04
C MET A 251 22.03 30.66 16.87
N SER A 252 22.84 30.94 17.90
CA SER A 252 24.26 30.57 17.89
C SER A 252 24.48 29.05 17.85
N GLY A 253 25.35 28.60 16.94
CA GLY A 253 25.75 27.20 16.79
C GLY A 253 24.76 26.33 16.01
N TYR A 254 23.82 26.94 15.27
CA TYR A 254 22.92 26.24 14.37
C TYR A 254 23.32 26.42 12.90
N GLU A 255 23.08 25.38 12.10
CA GLU A 255 23.33 25.35 10.67
C GLU A 255 22.10 24.82 9.92
N VAL A 256 21.99 25.18 8.65
CA VAL A 256 20.94 24.67 7.75
C VAL A 256 21.51 23.54 6.91
N VAL A 257 20.90 22.37 6.99
CA VAL A 257 21.20 21.21 6.15
C VAL A 257 20.08 21.06 5.12
N TYR A 258 20.42 21.24 3.85
CA TYR A 258 19.51 20.95 2.74
C TYR A 258 19.30 19.44 2.61
N ARG A 259 18.05 19.04 2.43
CA ARG A 259 17.61 17.67 2.21
C ARG A 259 16.79 17.67 0.92
N PRO A 260 17.32 17.09 -0.17
CA PRO A 260 16.56 17.02 -1.42
C PRO A 260 15.28 16.23 -1.20
N GLY A 261 14.24 16.62 -1.94
CA GLY A 261 12.97 15.93 -2.02
C GLY A 261 13.16 14.51 -2.52
N GLU A 262 12.15 13.68 -2.29
CA GLU A 262 12.27 12.25 -2.55
C GLU A 262 10.99 11.69 -3.15
N ASN A 263 11.14 10.85 -4.17
CA ASN A 263 10.09 9.96 -4.66
C ASN A 263 10.18 8.62 -3.93
N ALA A 264 9.71 8.60 -2.68
CA ALA A 264 10.04 7.52 -1.75
C ALA A 264 9.58 6.13 -2.26
N ARG A 265 8.43 6.03 -2.95
CA ARG A 265 8.00 4.75 -3.55
C ARG A 265 8.98 4.30 -4.61
N CYS A 266 9.32 5.18 -5.55
CA CYS A 266 10.22 4.89 -6.65
C CYS A 266 11.61 4.48 -6.14
N ALA A 267 12.15 5.22 -5.17
CA ALA A 267 13.50 5.01 -4.67
C ALA A 267 13.68 3.68 -3.92
N GLY A 268 12.66 3.20 -3.19
CA GLY A 268 12.83 2.06 -2.29
C GLY A 268 11.83 0.91 -2.39
N TYR A 269 10.70 1.08 -3.08
CA TYR A 269 9.58 0.13 -3.01
C TYR A 269 9.01 -0.28 -4.37
N CYS A 270 9.40 0.39 -5.45
CA CYS A 270 8.87 0.13 -6.78
C CYS A 270 9.70 -0.94 -7.49
N SER A 271 9.10 -2.11 -7.72
CA SER A 271 9.69 -3.27 -8.42
C SER A 271 10.17 -2.95 -9.85
N VAL A 272 9.56 -1.96 -10.50
CA VAL A 272 9.80 -1.60 -11.91
C VAL A 272 10.60 -0.32 -12.09
N VAL A 273 11.23 0.20 -11.03
CA VAL A 273 11.94 1.49 -11.10
C VAL A 273 13.01 1.51 -12.20
N ASP A 274 13.71 0.39 -12.41
CA ASP A 274 14.79 0.27 -13.41
C ASP A 274 14.28 0.35 -14.86
N PHE A 275 12.99 0.04 -15.07
CA PHE A 275 12.32 0.11 -16.38
C PHE A 275 11.47 1.39 -16.53
N CYS A 276 11.43 2.24 -15.50
CA CYS A 276 10.50 3.36 -15.43
C CYS A 276 11.11 4.65 -15.98
N GLN A 277 10.67 5.05 -17.18
CA GLN A 277 11.10 6.30 -17.81
C GLN A 277 10.80 7.54 -16.95
N GLN A 278 9.65 7.58 -16.27
CA GLN A 278 9.31 8.67 -15.35
C GLN A 278 10.33 8.77 -14.19
N ALA A 279 10.73 7.64 -13.60
CA ALA A 279 11.71 7.63 -12.52
C ALA A 279 13.08 8.15 -12.99
N LYS A 280 13.48 7.78 -14.21
CA LYS A 280 14.71 8.27 -14.86
C LYS A 280 14.68 9.78 -15.09
N GLU A 281 13.56 10.32 -15.59
CA GLU A 281 13.36 11.76 -15.79
C GLU A 281 13.36 12.54 -14.48
N LEU A 282 12.82 11.95 -13.41
CA LEU A 282 12.84 12.50 -12.06
C LEU A 282 14.20 12.35 -11.35
N GLY A 283 15.20 11.72 -11.98
CA GLY A 283 16.51 11.50 -11.39
C GLY A 283 16.50 10.61 -10.14
N VAL A 284 15.55 9.68 -10.05
CA VAL A 284 15.43 8.80 -8.89
C VAL A 284 16.62 7.84 -8.83
N VAL A 285 17.27 7.80 -7.66
CA VAL A 285 18.32 6.83 -7.35
C VAL A 285 17.70 5.73 -6.47
N ARG A 286 17.82 4.47 -6.90
CA ARG A 286 17.36 3.32 -6.13
C ARG A 286 18.18 3.21 -4.84
N LYS A 287 17.51 3.11 -3.70
CA LYS A 287 18.12 2.81 -2.42
C LYS A 287 18.34 1.30 -2.37
N GLU A 288 19.59 0.88 -2.24
CA GLU A 288 19.90 -0.49 -1.89
C GLU A 288 19.48 -0.71 -0.43
N GLY A 289 18.55 -1.66 -0.24
CA GLY A 289 18.06 -2.11 1.06
C GLY A 289 18.86 -3.29 1.57
#